data_AF-A0A7Y8HM50-F1
#
_entry.id   AF-A0A7Y8HM50-F1
#
_cell.length_a   1.000
_cell.length_b   1.000
_cell.length_c   1.000
_cell.angle_alpha   90.00
_cell.angle_beta   90.00
_cell.angle_gamma   90.00
#
_symmetry.space_group_name_H-M   'P 1'
#
loop_
_entity.id
_entity.type
_entity.pdbx_description
1 polymer ?
#
loop_
_entity_poly.entity_id
_entity_poly.type
_entity_poly.pdbx_seq_one_letter_code
_entity_poly.pdbx_strand_id
1 'polypeptide(L)'
;MIKALIADDSQIMRKIIKTNLERYEVYDVLEVSNGDLALQLLITNKNINLLFLDLIMPNKNGLQVLKDFLKKESIEHLEIVAISNELTSDIVSKFSQLGVKNFIPKPFDIEQFKMVVVPILNKIKDKKVKRIDIQDVYKVFEDKHKSEFDGSKITINGSNGSLIIDYTNALKMGLLEFQKR
;
A
#
# COMPACT_ATOMS: atom_id res chain seq x y z
N MET A 1 -5.01 -0.75 8.84
CA MET A 1 -4.07 -1.89 8.96
C MET A 1 -3.73 -2.45 7.58
N ILE A 2 -2.46 -2.72 7.28
CA ILE A 2 -2.02 -3.35 6.02
C ILE A 2 -2.29 -4.84 6.13
N LYS A 3 -2.88 -5.44 5.09
CA LYS A 3 -3.13 -6.88 5.01
C LYS A 3 -2.52 -7.40 3.72
N ALA A 4 -1.48 -8.23 3.86
CA ALA A 4 -0.70 -8.74 2.76
C ALA A 4 -1.07 -10.19 2.42
N LEU A 5 -1.00 -10.54 1.14
CA LEU A 5 -1.01 -11.91 0.66
C LEU A 5 0.31 -12.20 -0.04
N ILE A 6 0.94 -13.33 0.28
CA ILE A 6 2.14 -13.84 -0.39
C ILE A 6 1.75 -15.13 -1.11
N ALA A 7 1.88 -15.13 -2.44
CA ALA A 7 1.60 -16.26 -3.31
C ALA A 7 2.88 -16.68 -4.03
N ASP A 8 3.52 -17.74 -3.56
CA ASP A 8 4.80 -18.24 -4.05
C ASP A 8 4.91 -19.72 -3.68
N ASP A 9 5.30 -20.61 -4.61
CA ASP A 9 5.39 -22.05 -4.32
C ASP A 9 6.58 -22.38 -3.41
N SER A 10 7.62 -21.54 -3.40
CA SER A 10 8.78 -21.66 -2.51
C SER A 10 8.47 -21.23 -1.09
N GLN A 11 8.46 -22.19 -0.17
CA GLN A 11 8.31 -21.93 1.27
C GLN A 11 9.40 -20.99 1.81
N ILE A 12 10.63 -21.11 1.32
CA ILE A 12 11.75 -20.26 1.71
C ILE A 12 11.47 -18.82 1.30
N MET A 13 10.99 -18.60 0.08
CA MET A 13 10.68 -17.26 -0.41
C MET A 13 9.54 -16.61 0.36
N ARG A 14 8.47 -17.36 0.65
CA ARG A 14 7.37 -16.86 1.50
C ARG A 14 7.88 -16.41 2.88
N LYS A 15 8.74 -17.21 3.51
CA LYS A 15 9.36 -16.88 4.80
C LYS A 15 10.22 -15.63 4.72
N ILE A 16 11.06 -15.49 3.69
CA ILE A 16 11.91 -14.30 3.48
C ILE A 16 11.06 -13.04 3.36
N ILE A 17 10.04 -13.06 2.50
CA ILE A 17 9.14 -11.92 2.29
C ILE A 17 8.45 -11.55 3.61
N LYS A 18 7.87 -12.54 4.31
CA LYS A 18 7.20 -12.33 5.59
C LYS A 18 8.11 -11.72 6.64
N THR A 19 9.30 -12.29 6.85
CA THR A 19 10.26 -11.76 7.83
C THR A 19 10.71 -10.34 7.48
N ASN A 20 10.81 -9.99 6.20
CA ASN A 20 11.10 -8.62 5.80
C ASN A 20 9.91 -7.68 6.05
N LEU A 21 8.67 -8.12 5.83
CA LEU A 21 7.45 -7.35 6.14
C LEU A 21 7.30 -7.06 7.63
N GLU A 22 7.63 -8.02 8.50
CA GLU A 22 7.57 -7.87 9.96
C GLU A 22 8.49 -6.73 10.47
N ARG A 23 9.62 -6.48 9.79
CA ARG A 23 10.52 -5.34 10.10
C ARG A 23 9.87 -3.98 9.88
N TYR A 24 8.79 -3.93 9.11
CA TYR A 24 8.01 -2.72 8.83
C TYR A 24 6.61 -2.77 9.47
N GLU A 25 6.46 -3.59 10.52
CA GLU A 25 5.24 -3.71 11.32
C GLU A 25 4.02 -4.24 10.54
N VAL A 26 4.25 -4.99 9.47
CA VAL A 26 3.21 -5.66 8.70
C VAL A 26 3.08 -7.11 9.15
N TYR A 27 2.15 -7.37 10.08
CA TYR A 27 1.95 -8.68 10.71
C TYR A 27 0.75 -9.47 10.17
N ASP A 28 -0.27 -8.80 9.58
CA ASP A 28 -1.42 -9.46 8.96
C ASP A 28 -1.04 -9.95 7.56
N VAL A 29 -0.41 -11.12 7.50
CA VAL A 29 0.15 -11.74 6.30
C VAL A 29 -0.47 -13.11 6.09
N LEU A 30 -1.16 -13.27 4.96
CA LEU A 30 -1.62 -14.56 4.46
C LEU A 30 -0.57 -15.15 3.51
N GLU A 31 -0.38 -16.45 3.55
CA GLU A 31 0.59 -17.18 2.74
C GLU A 31 -0.10 -18.32 1.99
N VAL A 32 0.15 -18.44 0.68
CA VAL A 32 -0.33 -19.55 -0.15
C VAL A 32 0.75 -20.03 -1.09
N SER A 33 0.73 -21.32 -1.41
CA SER A 33 1.75 -21.98 -2.23
C SER A 33 1.37 -22.17 -3.70
N ASN A 34 0.21 -21.67 -4.13
CA ASN A 34 -0.25 -21.83 -5.52
C ASN A 34 -1.22 -20.73 -5.95
N GLY A 35 -1.35 -20.56 -7.27
CA GLY A 35 -2.18 -19.52 -7.87
C GLY A 35 -3.69 -19.71 -7.68
N ASP A 36 -4.19 -20.94 -7.53
CA ASP A 36 -5.63 -21.16 -7.33
C ASP A 36 -6.08 -20.66 -5.95
N LEU A 37 -5.32 -20.98 -4.90
CA LEU A 37 -5.55 -20.45 -3.55
C LEU A 37 -5.36 -18.92 -3.50
N ALA A 38 -4.36 -18.39 -4.23
CA ALA A 38 -4.16 -16.95 -4.33
C ALA A 38 -5.38 -16.25 -4.93
N LEU A 39 -5.88 -16.74 -6.06
CA LEU A 39 -7.08 -16.22 -6.71
C LEU A 39 -8.30 -16.33 -5.78
N GLN A 40 -8.50 -17.47 -5.13
CA GLN A 40 -9.61 -17.67 -4.20
C GLN A 40 -9.57 -16.63 -3.07
N LEU A 41 -8.43 -16.49 -2.39
CA LEU A 41 -8.29 -15.55 -1.29
C LEU A 41 -8.47 -14.09 -1.71
N LEU A 42 -7.96 -13.70 -2.88
CA LEU A 42 -8.16 -12.35 -3.42
C LEU A 42 -9.64 -12.06 -3.68
N ILE A 43 -10.40 -13.03 -4.18
CA ILE A 43 -11.84 -12.87 -4.44
C ILE A 43 -12.61 -12.76 -3.13
N THR A 44 -12.32 -13.62 -2.15
CA THR A 44 -13.09 -13.72 -0.91
C THR A 44 -12.69 -12.71 0.16
N ASN A 45 -11.49 -12.10 0.07
CA ASN A 45 -10.97 -11.16 1.07
C ASN A 45 -10.66 -9.79 0.46
N LYS A 46 -11.67 -8.94 0.37
CA LYS A 46 -11.56 -7.57 -0.18
C LYS A 46 -10.67 -6.62 0.62
N ASN A 47 -10.26 -7.00 1.83
CA ASN A 47 -9.40 -6.18 2.67
C ASN A 47 -7.90 -6.39 2.42
N ILE A 48 -7.53 -7.38 1.60
CA ILE A 48 -6.15 -7.54 1.12
C ILE A 48 -5.81 -6.30 0.28
N ASN A 49 -4.75 -5.59 0.66
CA ASN A 49 -4.32 -4.35 0.00
C ASN A 49 -2.86 -4.39 -0.48
N LEU A 50 -2.17 -5.50 -0.23
CA LEU A 50 -0.83 -5.77 -0.73
C LEU A 50 -0.74 -7.24 -1.18
N LEU A 51 -0.29 -7.47 -2.41
CA LEU A 51 -0.04 -8.80 -2.96
C LEU A 51 1.42 -8.92 -3.39
N PHE A 52 2.11 -9.93 -2.88
CA PHE A 52 3.36 -10.44 -3.44
C PHE A 52 3.01 -11.67 -4.28
N LEU A 53 3.26 -11.61 -5.58
CA LEU A 53 2.86 -12.63 -6.53
C LEU A 53 4.07 -13.19 -7.27
N ASP A 54 4.35 -14.48 -7.10
CA ASP A 54 5.26 -15.17 -7.98
C ASP A 54 4.66 -15.29 -9.38
N LEU A 55 5.45 -14.98 -10.39
CA LEU A 55 5.04 -15.12 -11.78
C LEU A 55 5.08 -16.57 -12.24
N ILE A 56 5.94 -17.40 -11.65
CA ILE A 56 6.13 -18.80 -12.02
C ILE A 56 5.65 -19.67 -10.86
N MET A 57 4.50 -20.32 -11.03
CA MET A 57 3.96 -21.30 -10.09
C MET A 57 3.37 -22.48 -10.87
N PRO A 58 3.39 -23.71 -10.31
CA PRO A 58 2.72 -24.84 -10.91
C PRO A 58 1.20 -24.62 -11.07
N ASN A 59 0.62 -25.25 -12.10
CA ASN A 59 -0.81 -25.24 -12.45
C ASN A 59 -1.36 -23.86 -12.88
N LYS A 60 -1.36 -22.88 -11.97
CA LYS A 60 -1.84 -21.52 -12.23
C LYS A 60 -0.74 -20.51 -11.88
N ASN A 61 -0.18 -19.91 -12.93
CA ASN A 61 0.91 -18.93 -12.82
C ASN A 61 0.38 -17.51 -12.49
N GLY A 62 1.28 -16.59 -12.15
CA GLY A 62 0.90 -15.24 -11.73
C GLY A 62 0.11 -14.45 -12.79
N LEU A 63 0.40 -14.68 -14.08
CA LEU A 63 -0.32 -14.00 -15.17
C LEU A 63 -1.78 -14.48 -15.24
N GLN A 64 -2.00 -15.79 -15.09
CA GLN A 64 -3.32 -16.38 -15.05
C GLN A 64 -4.10 -15.93 -13.81
N VAL A 65 -3.46 -15.86 -12.63
CA VAL A 65 -4.06 -15.32 -11.41
C VAL A 65 -4.61 -13.91 -11.66
N LEU A 66 -3.79 -12.99 -12.19
CA LEU A 66 -4.21 -11.62 -12.42
C LEU A 66 -5.30 -11.50 -13.48
N LYS A 67 -5.17 -12.23 -14.60
CA LYS A 67 -6.21 -12.22 -15.65
C LYS A 67 -7.55 -12.71 -15.13
N ASP A 68 -7.57 -13.77 -14.33
CA ASP A 68 -8.82 -14.31 -13.78
C ASP A 68 -9.39 -13.46 -12.64
N PHE A 69 -8.53 -12.81 -11.84
CA PHE A 69 -8.95 -11.83 -10.85
C PHE A 69 -9.60 -10.61 -11.52
N LEU A 70 -8.97 -10.06 -12.55
CA LEU A 70 -9.44 -8.88 -13.29
C LEU A 70 -10.76 -9.09 -14.03
N LYS A 71 -11.15 -10.34 -14.33
CA LYS A 71 -12.49 -10.65 -14.86
C LYS A 71 -13.60 -10.46 -13.82
N LYS A 72 -13.25 -10.45 -12.53
CA LYS A 72 -14.20 -10.40 -11.42
C LYS A 72 -14.13 -9.08 -10.67
N GLU A 73 -12.95 -8.46 -10.58
CA GLU A 73 -12.66 -7.35 -9.68
C GLU A 73 -11.62 -6.39 -10.26
N SER A 74 -11.62 -5.13 -9.82
CA SER A 74 -10.53 -4.19 -10.12
C SER A 74 -9.38 -4.30 -9.12
N ILE A 75 -8.19 -3.85 -9.53
CA ILE A 75 -6.98 -3.81 -8.67
C ILE A 75 -6.74 -2.43 -8.02
N GLU A 76 -7.68 -1.49 -8.09
CA GLU A 76 -7.45 -0.11 -7.60
C GLU A 76 -7.08 -0.02 -6.11
N HIS A 77 -7.64 -0.94 -5.32
CA HIS A 77 -7.41 -1.07 -3.88
C HIS A 77 -6.20 -1.96 -3.54
N LEU A 78 -5.61 -2.63 -4.53
CA LEU A 78 -4.61 -3.68 -4.36
C LEU A 78 -3.26 -3.24 -4.94
N GLU A 79 -2.27 -3.05 -4.09
CA GLU A 79 -0.90 -2.87 -4.56
C GLU A 79 -0.27 -4.24 -4.84
N ILE A 80 0.31 -4.42 -6.02
CA ILE A 80 0.87 -5.70 -6.47
C ILE A 80 2.39 -5.54 -6.65
N VAL A 81 3.12 -6.49 -6.10
CA VAL A 81 4.56 -6.69 -6.28
C VAL A 81 4.76 -8.05 -6.96
N ALA A 82 5.11 -8.01 -8.24
CA ALA A 82 5.48 -9.20 -9.00
C ALA A 82 6.91 -9.61 -8.64
N ILE A 83 7.11 -10.87 -8.30
CA ILE A 83 8.42 -11.42 -7.95
C ILE A 83 8.72 -12.60 -8.88
N SER A 84 9.90 -12.67 -9.49
CA SER A 84 10.25 -13.83 -10.34
C SER A 84 11.74 -13.99 -10.56
N ASN A 85 12.18 -15.22 -10.87
CA ASN A 85 13.52 -15.49 -11.41
C ASN A 85 13.68 -14.97 -12.85
N GLU A 86 12.58 -14.70 -13.56
CA GLU A 86 12.59 -14.23 -14.94
C GLU A 86 11.73 -12.98 -15.11
N LEU A 87 12.40 -11.83 -15.28
CA LEU A 87 11.76 -10.52 -15.52
C LEU A 87 12.29 -9.90 -16.82
N THR A 88 12.03 -10.55 -17.94
CA THR A 88 12.32 -9.97 -19.27
C THR A 88 11.42 -8.76 -19.54
N SER A 89 11.83 -7.90 -20.48
CA SER A 89 11.04 -6.74 -20.91
C SER A 89 9.61 -7.12 -21.33
N ASP A 90 9.46 -8.26 -22.00
CA ASP A 90 8.17 -8.74 -22.49
C ASP A 90 7.26 -9.19 -21.34
N ILE A 91 7.82 -9.86 -20.33
CA ILE A 91 7.08 -10.22 -19.12
C ILE A 91 6.65 -8.95 -18.39
N VAL A 92 7.57 -8.03 -18.12
CA VAL A 92 7.27 -6.77 -17.43
C VAL A 92 6.19 -5.98 -18.19
N SER A 93 6.28 -5.89 -19.51
CA SER A 93 5.28 -5.22 -20.36
C SER A 93 3.90 -5.86 -20.23
N LYS A 94 3.78 -7.19 -20.30
CA LYS A 94 2.51 -7.92 -20.13
C LYS A 94 1.86 -7.63 -18.78
N PHE A 95 2.63 -7.64 -17.70
CA PHE A 95 2.10 -7.35 -16.36
C PHE A 95 1.78 -5.87 -16.14
N SER A 96 2.57 -4.98 -16.75
CA SER A 96 2.31 -3.53 -16.71
C SER A 96 1.01 -3.17 -17.42
N GLN A 97 0.68 -3.84 -18.52
CA GLN A 97 -0.63 -3.69 -19.20
C GLN A 97 -1.81 -4.13 -18.32
N LEU A 98 -1.59 -5.00 -17.33
CA LEU A 98 -2.58 -5.39 -16.33
C LEU A 98 -2.57 -4.47 -15.09
N GLY A 99 -1.78 -3.40 -15.12
CA GLY A 99 -1.69 -2.40 -14.06
C GLY A 99 -0.71 -2.72 -12.93
N VAL A 100 0.13 -3.75 -13.07
CA VAL A 100 1.22 -4.03 -12.12
C VAL A 100 2.35 -3.04 -12.33
N LYS A 101 2.80 -2.39 -11.25
CA LYS A 101 3.81 -1.32 -11.33
C LYS A 101 5.13 -1.68 -10.63
N ASN A 102 5.14 -2.74 -9.83
CA ASN A 102 6.26 -3.05 -8.96
C ASN A 102 6.75 -4.47 -9.25
N PHE A 103 8.06 -4.60 -9.40
CA PHE A 103 8.72 -5.85 -9.76
C PHE A 103 9.98 -6.02 -8.91
N ILE A 104 10.25 -7.25 -8.47
CA ILE A 104 11.49 -7.62 -7.77
C ILE A 104 12.06 -8.88 -8.42
N PRO A 105 13.29 -8.85 -8.99
CA PRO A 105 13.94 -10.05 -9.51
C PRO A 105 14.39 -10.95 -8.36
N LYS A 106 14.30 -12.27 -8.54
CA LYS A 106 14.92 -13.27 -7.66
C LYS A 106 16.31 -13.65 -8.20
N PRO A 107 17.32 -13.83 -7.34
CA PRO A 107 17.33 -13.53 -5.91
C PRO A 107 17.35 -12.01 -5.66
N PHE A 108 16.82 -11.58 -4.51
CA PHE A 108 16.90 -10.20 -4.04
C PHE A 108 17.47 -10.12 -2.62
N ASP A 109 18.10 -8.99 -2.32
CA ASP A 109 18.52 -8.65 -0.97
C ASP A 109 17.52 -7.73 -0.26
N ILE A 110 17.82 -7.38 0.99
CA ILE A 110 16.96 -6.54 1.82
C ILE A 110 16.84 -5.11 1.29
N GLU A 111 17.87 -4.56 0.64
CA GLU A 111 17.84 -3.20 0.12
C GLU A 111 16.98 -3.12 -1.13
N GLN A 112 17.08 -4.10 -2.03
CA GLN A 112 16.18 -4.22 -3.20
C GLN A 112 14.73 -4.38 -2.76
N PHE A 113 14.46 -5.24 -1.77
CA PHE A 113 13.12 -5.39 -1.20
C PHE A 113 12.60 -4.06 -0.65
N LYS A 114 13.41 -3.39 0.18
CA LYS A 114 13.07 -2.11 0.81
C LYS A 114 12.77 -1.01 -0.22
N MET A 115 13.59 -0.90 -1.26
CA MET A 115 13.42 0.11 -2.32
C MET A 115 12.05 0.03 -2.99
N VAL A 116 11.53 -1.19 -3.17
CA VAL A 116 10.21 -1.41 -3.78
C VAL A 116 9.08 -1.33 -2.75
N VAL A 117 9.25 -1.96 -1.60
CA VAL A 117 8.15 -2.19 -0.65
C VAL A 117 7.86 -0.97 0.21
N VAL A 118 8.87 -0.23 0.70
CA VAL A 118 8.64 0.93 1.59
C VAL A 118 7.74 2.00 0.94
N PRO A 119 7.97 2.43 -0.32
CA PRO A 119 7.08 3.38 -0.98
C PRO A 119 5.62 2.88 -1.07
N ILE A 120 5.43 1.58 -1.30
CA ILE A 120 4.11 0.95 -1.35
C ILE A 120 3.43 0.98 0.02
N LEU A 121 4.16 0.63 1.08
CA LEU A 121 3.62 0.67 2.44
C LEU A 121 3.18 2.09 2.84
N ASN A 122 3.98 3.10 2.50
CA ASN A 122 3.63 4.50 2.73
C ASN A 122 2.36 4.87 1.96
N LYS A 123 2.29 4.56 0.67
CA LYS A 123 1.10 4.80 -0.15
C LYS A 123 -0.18 4.16 0.43
N ILE A 124 -0.10 2.94 0.95
CA ILE A 124 -1.25 2.25 1.59
C ILE A 124 -1.64 2.95 2.91
N LYS A 125 -0.66 3.46 3.67
CA LYS A 125 -0.91 4.24 4.90
C LYS A 125 -1.54 5.59 4.55
N ASP A 126 -1.07 6.28 3.52
CA ASP A 126 -1.55 7.58 3.08
C ASP A 126 -2.98 7.52 2.54
N LYS A 127 -3.32 6.48 1.75
CA LYS A 127 -4.70 6.19 1.31
C LYS A 127 -5.69 6.03 2.48
N LYS A 128 -5.21 5.75 3.70
CA LYS A 128 -6.04 5.60 4.91
C LYS A 128 -6.13 6.87 5.74
N VAL A 129 -5.30 7.88 5.48
CA VAL A 129 -5.47 9.21 6.06
C VAL A 129 -6.65 9.85 5.35
N LYS A 130 -7.81 9.91 6.01
CA LYS A 130 -8.92 10.75 5.55
C LYS A 130 -8.40 12.19 5.49
N ARG A 131 -8.22 12.71 4.29
CA ARG A 131 -8.06 14.16 4.10
C ARG A 131 -9.36 14.79 4.59
N ILE A 132 -9.28 15.52 5.70
CA ILE A 132 -10.41 16.29 6.22
C ILE A 132 -10.36 17.63 5.50
N ASP A 133 -11.44 18.02 4.84
CA ASP A 133 -11.55 19.36 4.28
C ASP A 133 -11.50 20.37 5.43
N ILE A 134 -10.70 21.42 5.29
CA ILE A 134 -10.58 22.47 6.30
C ILE A 134 -11.95 23.11 6.61
N GLN A 135 -12.87 23.14 5.65
CA GLN A 135 -14.24 23.60 5.85
C GLN A 135 -15.02 22.68 6.78
N ASP A 136 -14.81 21.36 6.73
CA ASP A 136 -15.44 20.42 7.65
C ASP A 136 -14.85 20.55 9.06
N VAL A 137 -13.57 20.88 9.19
CA VAL A 137 -12.97 21.27 10.47
C VAL A 137 -13.66 22.52 11.00
N TYR A 138 -13.81 23.57 10.19
CA TYR A 138 -14.46 24.83 10.63
C TYR A 138 -15.93 24.66 11.00
N LYS A 139 -16.67 23.72 10.41
CA LYS A 139 -18.05 23.39 10.82
C LYS A 139 -18.11 22.80 12.24
N VAL A 140 -17.14 21.95 12.61
CA VAL A 140 -17.11 21.30 13.95
C VAL A 140 -16.80 22.32 15.05
N PHE A 141 -15.98 23.32 14.75
CA PHE A 141 -15.52 24.30 15.72
C PHE A 141 -16.38 25.58 15.79
N GLU A 142 -17.63 25.53 15.28
CA GLU A 142 -18.64 26.60 15.27
C GLU A 142 -18.15 28.00 15.70
N ASP A 143 -17.88 28.79 14.65
CA ASP A 143 -17.83 30.25 14.61
C ASP A 143 -16.52 30.99 15.00
N LYS A 144 -16.17 31.93 14.11
CA LYS A 144 -15.04 32.89 14.06
C LYS A 144 -13.63 32.33 13.78
N HIS A 145 -13.35 32.24 12.48
CA HIS A 145 -12.07 32.16 11.78
C HIS A 145 -10.84 32.79 12.49
N LYS A 146 -10.28 32.13 13.49
CA LYS A 146 -8.91 32.39 13.97
C LYS A 146 -8.10 31.12 13.94
N SER A 147 -7.59 30.82 12.75
CA SER A 147 -6.43 29.95 12.60
C SER A 147 -5.17 30.77 12.82
N GLU A 148 -4.40 30.44 13.85
CA GLU A 148 -3.10 31.07 14.11
C GLU A 148 -1.99 30.08 13.75
N PHE A 149 -0.94 30.59 13.10
CA PHE A 149 0.28 29.84 12.83
C PHE A 149 1.44 30.52 13.55
N ASP A 150 2.03 29.83 14.52
CA ASP A 150 3.13 30.37 15.34
C ASP A 150 4.53 30.03 14.81
N GLY A 151 4.61 29.45 13.60
CA GLY A 151 5.84 28.92 13.00
C GLY A 151 6.04 27.42 13.23
N SER A 152 5.37 26.82 14.23
CA SER A 152 5.51 25.41 14.60
C SER A 152 4.17 24.68 14.73
N LYS A 153 3.09 25.40 15.02
CA LYS A 153 1.75 24.86 15.24
C LYS A 153 0.70 25.68 14.50
N ILE A 154 -0.33 24.99 14.00
CA ILE A 154 -1.58 25.60 13.54
C ILE A 154 -2.62 25.40 14.63
N THR A 155 -3.16 26.48 15.18
CA THR A 155 -4.23 26.43 16.17
C THR A 155 -5.52 26.91 15.53
N ILE A 156 -6.55 26.08 15.52
CA ILE A 156 -7.91 26.42 15.10
C ILE A 156 -8.75 26.53 16.35
N ASN A 157 -9.12 27.75 16.72
CA ASN A 157 -9.97 28.02 17.88
C ASN A 157 -11.44 28.05 17.47
N GLY A 158 -12.29 27.49 18.32
CA GLY A 158 -13.73 27.48 18.17
C GLY A 158 -14.44 27.67 19.51
N SER A 159 -15.75 27.89 19.45
CA SER A 159 -16.60 28.00 20.65
C SER A 159 -16.57 26.74 21.53
N ASN A 160 -16.38 25.58 20.91
CA ASN A 160 -16.37 24.26 21.57
C ASN A 160 -14.95 23.75 21.91
N GLY A 161 -13.92 24.58 21.75
CA GLY A 161 -12.53 24.23 22.06
C GLY A 161 -11.56 24.55 20.93
N SER A 162 -10.33 24.03 21.03
CA SER A 162 -9.27 24.30 20.07
C SER A 162 -8.68 23.02 19.50
N LEU A 163 -8.46 23.00 18.19
CA LEU A 163 -7.63 22.00 17.52
C LEU A 163 -6.22 22.56 17.35
N ILE A 164 -5.22 21.84 17.87
CA ILE A 164 -3.80 22.20 17.73
C ILE A 164 -3.14 21.15 16.86
N ILE A 165 -2.56 21.58 15.75
CA ILE A 165 -1.82 20.74 14.81
C ILE A 165 -0.35 21.10 14.93
N ASP A 166 0.50 20.13 15.29
CA ASP A 166 1.95 20.29 15.17
C ASP A 166 2.32 20.31 13.68
N TYR A 167 2.51 21.51 13.14
CA TYR A 167 2.74 21.74 11.73
C TYR A 167 4.05 21.11 11.26
N THR A 168 5.08 21.17 12.11
CA THR A 168 6.41 20.65 11.76
C THR A 168 6.37 19.13 11.64
N ASN A 169 5.70 18.47 12.58
CA ASN A 169 5.57 17.02 12.53
C ASN A 169 4.60 16.58 11.42
N ALA A 170 3.48 17.30 11.25
CA ALA A 170 2.51 17.00 10.19
C ALA A 170 3.11 17.15 8.77
N LEU A 171 3.99 18.14 8.54
CA LEU A 171 4.76 18.26 7.29
C LEU A 171 5.73 17.09 7.09
N LYS A 172 6.50 16.72 8.12
CA LYS A 172 7.44 15.59 8.06
C LYS A 172 6.72 14.27 7.74
N MET A 173 5.50 14.13 8.23
CA MET A 173 4.65 12.95 7.99
C MET A 173 3.86 13.03 6.68
N GLY A 174 3.99 14.11 5.89
CA GLY A 174 3.27 14.29 4.62
C GLY A 174 1.76 14.49 4.77
N LEU A 175 1.29 14.89 5.97
CA LEU A 175 -0.14 15.04 6.29
C LEU A 175 -0.70 16.41 5.90
N LEU A 176 0.16 17.37 5.60
CA LEU A 176 -0.19 18.72 5.16
C LEU A 176 0.57 19.06 3.87
N GLU A 177 -0.12 19.68 2.92
CA GLU A 177 0.48 20.22 1.69
C GLU A 177 0.27 21.74 1.67
N PHE A 178 1.34 22.49 1.39
CA PHE A 178 1.27 23.93 1.22
C PHE A 178 0.88 24.27 -0.22
N GLN A 179 -0.31 24.85 -0.42
CA GLN A 179 -0.68 25.46 -1.70
C GLN A 179 -0.48 26.97 -1.61
N LYS A 180 0.53 27.46 -2.33
CA LYS A 180 0.67 28.90 -2.58
C LYS A 180 -0.41 29.29 -3.60
N ARG A 181 -1.26 30.25 -3.25
CA ARG A 181 -2.11 30.93 -4.25
C ARG A 181 -1.25 31.76 -5.18
#